data_AF-A0A532TPD7-F1
#
_entry.id   AF-A0A532TPD7-F1
#
_cell.length_a   1.000
_cell.length_b   1.000
_cell.length_c   1.000
_cell.angle_alpha   90.00
_cell.angle_beta   90.00
_cell.angle_gamma   90.00
#
_symmetry.space_group_name_H-M   'P 1'
#
loop_
_entity.id
_entity.type
_entity.pdbx_description
1 polymer ?
#
loop_
_entity_poly.entity_id
_entity_poly.type
_entity_poly.pdbx_seq_one_letter_code
_entity_poly.pdbx_strand_id
1 'polypeptide(L)'
;MGDAAHGESLEHEVFQKPFKVEPEFEYQDTPPNYHRRHLGEDKLPDKMKVWRVQNIGKRSGSVVARAYGFTDSPDTEVLIKGFNFGKEYGAVGVGRHGNFLQWGYSAPPSKMTDAGKKLFLNCVYYIHQFDGKAPLIRRTSSHRLNALRLAAVINRISGDKKEFFTRTFPPELWEKYGSDPDGLVQYYRENLEFIYRDRVFRIDRELKSLGIDSNHSLDTLERLIGLLEDDTHADTARRLLARYTNRSFQNADGWKRWFVNNRDRIFFSDVGGYKFFVIPEGYLDKK
;
A
#
# COMPACT_ATOMS: atom_id res chain seq x y z
N MET A 1 -17.92 5.55 13.52
CA MET A 1 -17.13 6.53 14.27
C MET A 1 -15.86 6.81 13.49
N GLY A 2 -15.75 7.99 12.88
CA GLY A 2 -14.54 8.47 12.17
C GLY A 2 -13.67 9.36 13.06
N ASP A 3 -13.89 9.27 14.36
CA ASP A 3 -13.33 10.12 15.41
C ASP A 3 -12.29 9.38 16.27
N ALA A 4 -12.17 8.07 16.08
CA ALA A 4 -11.35 7.19 16.89
C ALA A 4 -10.19 6.57 16.09
N ALA A 5 -9.15 6.19 16.84
CA ALA A 5 -8.08 5.32 16.39
C ALA A 5 -8.18 3.97 17.11
N HIS A 6 -7.52 2.95 16.55
CA HIS A 6 -7.29 1.72 17.29
C HIS A 6 -6.42 2.00 18.52
N GLY A 7 -6.72 1.32 19.63
CA GLY A 7 -5.97 1.41 20.88
C GLY A 7 -4.78 0.44 20.97
N GLU A 8 -4.54 -0.31 19.89
CA GLU A 8 -3.35 -1.15 19.70
C GLU A 8 -2.22 -0.24 19.19
N SER A 9 -1.00 -0.39 19.70
CA SER A 9 0.22 0.35 19.29
C SER A 9 0.47 1.72 19.98
N LEU A 10 0.37 1.78 21.31
CA LEU A 10 0.78 2.98 22.08
C LEU A 10 2.28 3.01 22.45
N GLU A 11 3.07 2.04 21.99
CA GLU A 11 4.50 1.93 22.31
C GLU A 11 5.37 2.92 21.55
N HIS A 12 4.85 3.47 20.44
CA HIS A 12 5.57 4.40 19.59
C HIS A 12 5.87 5.72 20.32
N GLU A 13 7.02 6.35 20.02
CA GLU A 13 7.47 7.54 20.76
C GLU A 13 6.54 8.76 20.63
N VAL A 14 5.72 8.80 19.58
CA VAL A 14 4.64 9.80 19.39
C VAL A 14 3.59 9.78 20.50
N PHE A 15 3.53 8.74 21.33
CA PHE A 15 2.68 8.71 22.51
C PHE A 15 3.38 9.20 23.78
N GLN A 16 4.71 9.35 23.74
CA GLN A 16 5.53 9.65 24.91
C GLN A 16 6.15 11.06 24.84
N LYS A 17 6.51 11.54 23.66
CA LYS A 17 7.29 12.79 23.50
C LYS A 17 6.75 13.70 22.37
N PRO A 18 6.84 15.03 22.55
CA PRO A 18 7.29 15.74 23.76
C PRO A 18 6.22 15.76 24.88
N PHE A 19 4.96 15.47 24.57
CA PHE A 19 3.89 15.43 25.57
C PHE A 19 3.42 14.00 25.80
N LYS A 20 3.33 13.55 27.05
CA LYS A 20 2.72 12.25 27.36
C LYS A 20 1.26 12.23 26.92
N VAL A 21 0.92 11.35 25.98
CA VAL A 21 -0.44 11.14 25.47
C VAL A 21 -1.11 10.10 26.37
N GLU A 22 -2.27 10.45 26.90
CA GLU A 22 -3.03 9.58 27.80
C GLU A 22 -4.43 9.36 27.20
N PRO A 23 -4.59 8.36 26.31
CA PRO A 23 -5.87 8.07 25.69
C PRO A 23 -6.88 7.51 26.68
N GLU A 24 -8.11 8.02 26.62
CA GLU A 24 -9.26 7.36 27.22
C GLU A 24 -9.76 6.28 26.28
N PHE A 25 -9.71 5.03 26.74
CA PHE A 25 -10.08 3.88 25.94
C PHE A 25 -11.54 3.49 26.12
N GLU A 26 -12.15 3.03 25.03
CA GLU A 26 -13.45 2.39 25.02
C GLU A 26 -13.41 1.16 24.13
N TYR A 27 -14.39 0.26 24.29
CA TYR A 27 -14.60 -0.86 23.40
C TYR A 27 -15.76 -0.55 22.46
N GLN A 28 -15.53 -0.69 21.16
CA GLN A 28 -16.53 -0.54 20.11
C GLN A 28 -16.73 -1.86 19.39
N ASP A 29 -17.95 -2.10 18.91
CA ASP A 29 -18.22 -3.24 18.04
C ASP A 29 -17.34 -3.15 16.78
N THR A 30 -16.77 -4.28 16.39
CA THR A 30 -15.95 -4.36 15.19
C THR A 30 -16.80 -4.02 13.97
N PRO A 31 -16.40 -3.03 13.15
CA PRO A 31 -17.16 -2.66 11.97
C PRO A 31 -17.39 -3.88 11.07
N PRO A 32 -18.62 -4.14 10.59
CA PRO A 32 -18.89 -5.30 9.74
C PRO A 32 -18.02 -5.39 8.48
N ASN A 33 -17.58 -4.22 7.97
CA ASN A 33 -16.67 -4.15 6.82
C ASN A 33 -15.26 -4.67 7.11
N TYR A 34 -14.83 -4.73 8.38
CA TYR A 34 -13.51 -5.24 8.74
C TYR A 34 -13.46 -6.75 8.52
N HIS A 35 -14.42 -7.51 9.06
CA HIS A 35 -14.53 -8.95 8.79
C HIS A 35 -14.66 -9.26 7.30
N ARG A 36 -15.47 -8.48 6.56
CA ARG A 36 -15.71 -8.70 5.12
C ARG A 36 -14.51 -8.43 4.22
N ARG A 37 -13.55 -7.63 4.68
CA ARG A 37 -12.41 -7.16 3.87
C ARG A 37 -11.06 -7.58 4.45
N HIS A 38 -11.08 -8.35 5.53
CA HIS A 38 -9.89 -8.95 6.10
C HIS A 38 -9.40 -10.03 5.15
N LEU A 39 -8.14 -9.91 4.71
CA LEU A 39 -7.49 -10.90 3.86
C LEU A 39 -6.69 -11.92 4.66
N GLY A 40 -6.50 -11.69 5.96
CA GLY A 40 -5.84 -12.65 6.85
C GLY A 40 -6.76 -13.82 7.19
N GLU A 41 -6.15 -14.92 7.65
CA GLU A 41 -6.86 -16.13 8.05
C GLU A 41 -7.51 -15.99 9.44
N ASP A 42 -7.03 -15.03 10.24
CA ASP A 42 -7.50 -14.80 11.60
C ASP A 42 -8.88 -14.14 11.64
N LYS A 43 -9.72 -14.64 12.56
CA LYS A 43 -10.98 -13.97 12.88
C LYS A 43 -10.70 -12.75 13.75
N LEU A 44 -11.02 -11.56 13.24
CA LEU A 44 -11.01 -10.33 14.04
C LEU A 44 -11.97 -10.47 15.24
N PRO A 45 -11.66 -9.87 16.40
CA PRO A 45 -12.52 -9.92 17.58
C PRO A 45 -13.86 -9.21 17.32
N ASP A 46 -14.91 -9.53 18.08
CA ASP A 46 -16.22 -8.91 17.93
C ASP A 46 -16.25 -7.45 18.43
N LYS A 47 -15.34 -7.10 19.36
CA LYS A 47 -15.12 -5.75 19.86
C LYS A 47 -13.65 -5.38 19.79
N MET A 48 -13.38 -4.11 19.48
CA MET A 48 -12.04 -3.55 19.39
C MET A 48 -11.84 -2.45 20.41
N LYS A 49 -10.66 -2.44 21.04
CA LYS A 49 -10.22 -1.35 21.90
C LYS A 49 -9.86 -0.16 21.03
N VAL A 50 -10.48 0.98 21.29
CA VAL A 50 -10.30 2.23 20.54
C VAL A 50 -10.18 3.40 21.50
N TRP A 51 -9.78 4.55 20.99
CA TRP A 51 -9.76 5.80 21.74
C TRP A 51 -10.09 6.98 20.84
N ARG A 52 -10.65 8.04 21.41
CA ARG A 52 -11.09 9.23 20.66
C ARG A 52 -9.94 10.20 20.44
N VAL A 53 -9.66 10.49 19.17
CA VAL A 53 -8.72 11.56 18.79
C VAL A 53 -9.46 12.90 18.70
N GLN A 54 -10.74 12.86 18.34
CA GLN A 54 -11.57 14.05 18.16
C GLN A 54 -13.05 13.77 18.50
N ASN A 55 -13.85 14.83 18.57
CA ASN A 55 -15.27 14.81 18.95
C ASN A 55 -16.09 15.67 17.98
N ILE A 56 -16.31 15.16 16.76
CA ILE A 56 -17.13 15.85 15.74
C ILE A 56 -18.36 15.04 15.32
N GLY A 57 -18.56 13.85 15.90
CA GLY A 57 -19.75 13.03 15.69
C GLY A 57 -19.81 12.40 14.29
N LYS A 58 -18.72 12.43 13.52
CA LYS A 58 -18.72 11.90 12.15
C LYS A 58 -18.63 10.37 12.18
N ARG A 59 -19.36 9.73 11.27
CA ARG A 59 -19.26 8.27 11.05
C ARG A 59 -18.10 7.88 10.14
N SER A 60 -17.67 8.79 9.26
CA SER A 60 -16.56 8.65 8.31
C SER A 60 -15.45 9.67 8.61
N GLY A 61 -14.20 9.27 8.41
CA GLY A 61 -13.00 10.03 8.81
C GLY A 61 -11.88 9.06 9.20
N SER A 62 -10.89 9.56 9.94
CA SER A 62 -9.83 8.80 10.62
C SER A 62 -8.91 7.95 9.74
N VAL A 63 -8.93 8.12 8.41
CA VAL A 63 -8.11 7.31 7.49
C VAL A 63 -7.55 8.17 6.36
N VAL A 64 -6.24 8.09 6.15
CA VAL A 64 -5.51 8.72 5.03
C VAL A 64 -5.15 7.72 3.94
N ALA A 65 -5.00 6.44 4.29
CA ALA A 65 -4.67 5.40 3.33
C ALA A 65 -5.27 4.04 3.72
N ARG A 66 -5.35 3.16 2.72
CA ARG A 66 -5.77 1.76 2.92
C ARG A 66 -4.70 0.97 3.68
N ALA A 67 -5.07 -0.22 4.16
CA ALA A 67 -4.15 -1.10 4.88
C ALA A 67 -3.01 -1.66 4.01
N TYR A 68 -3.12 -1.55 2.69
CA TYR A 68 -2.20 -2.16 1.73
C TYR A 68 -1.43 -1.10 0.94
N GLY A 69 -0.12 -1.30 0.84
CA GLY A 69 0.78 -0.49 0.02
C GLY A 69 1.18 0.86 0.62
N PHE A 70 0.78 1.18 1.84
CA PHE A 70 1.26 2.40 2.50
C PHE A 70 2.76 2.30 2.83
N THR A 71 3.18 1.13 3.29
CA THR A 71 4.56 0.85 3.69
C THR A 71 5.35 0.05 2.66
N ASP A 72 4.94 0.10 1.39
CA ASP A 72 5.65 -0.63 0.31
C ASP A 72 6.90 0.10 -0.18
N SER A 73 7.17 1.29 0.35
CA SER A 73 8.29 2.15 -0.02
C SER A 73 9.18 2.42 1.20
N PRO A 74 10.50 2.55 1.04
CA PRO A 74 11.39 2.92 2.13
C PRO A 74 10.98 4.23 2.82
N ASP A 75 11.38 4.39 4.08
CA ASP A 75 11.11 5.59 4.90
C ASP A 75 9.62 5.97 5.02
N THR A 76 8.76 4.96 4.99
CA THR A 76 7.33 5.07 5.29
C THR A 76 7.02 4.41 6.62
N GLU A 77 6.01 4.92 7.32
CA GLU A 77 5.62 4.39 8.63
C GLU A 77 4.15 4.65 8.95
N VAL A 78 3.47 3.61 9.44
CA VAL A 78 2.14 3.73 10.03
C VAL A 78 2.29 4.01 11.52
N LEU A 79 2.02 5.24 11.92
CA LEU A 79 2.08 5.65 13.33
C LEU A 79 0.83 5.16 14.07
N ILE A 80 -0.33 5.26 13.41
CA ILE A 80 -1.62 4.93 14.02
C ILE A 80 -2.57 4.33 12.99
N LYS A 81 -3.19 3.21 13.34
CA LYS A 81 -4.32 2.63 12.60
C LYS A 81 -5.62 3.38 12.93
N GLY A 82 -6.33 3.81 11.89
CA GLY A 82 -7.59 4.53 12.02
C GLY A 82 -8.77 3.59 12.24
N PHE A 83 -9.64 3.89 13.20
CA PHE A 83 -10.88 3.15 13.40
C PHE A 83 -12.00 3.78 12.58
N ASN A 84 -12.60 3.05 11.65
CA ASN A 84 -13.55 3.60 10.68
C ASN A 84 -14.50 2.53 10.12
N PHE A 85 -15.68 2.95 9.66
CA PHE A 85 -16.73 2.02 9.24
C PHE A 85 -16.74 1.73 7.72
N GLY A 86 -16.00 2.51 6.93
CA GLY A 86 -16.04 2.45 5.46
C GLY A 86 -14.88 1.70 4.80
N LYS A 87 -13.83 1.40 5.54
CA LYS A 87 -12.59 0.74 5.08
C LYS A 87 -12.38 -0.58 5.84
N GLU A 88 -11.24 -1.19 5.59
CA GLU A 88 -10.75 -2.42 6.20
C GLU A 88 -10.00 -2.17 7.52
N TYR A 89 -9.85 -3.22 8.33
CA TYR A 89 -8.94 -3.21 9.48
C TYR A 89 -7.51 -2.96 9.01
N GLY A 90 -6.73 -2.24 9.80
CA GLY A 90 -5.35 -1.86 9.46
C GLY A 90 -5.23 -0.63 8.56
N ALA A 91 -6.35 0.00 8.17
CA ALA A 91 -6.31 1.27 7.44
C ALA A 91 -5.54 2.35 8.25
N VAL A 92 -4.76 3.16 7.54
CA VAL A 92 -3.82 4.11 8.13
C VAL A 92 -4.57 5.37 8.54
N GLY A 93 -4.58 5.70 9.82
CA GLY A 93 -5.14 6.94 10.33
C GLY A 93 -4.12 8.06 10.43
N VAL A 94 -2.90 7.72 10.86
CA VAL A 94 -1.74 8.61 10.84
C VAL A 94 -0.55 7.83 10.33
N GLY A 95 0.17 8.41 9.38
CA GLY A 95 1.41 7.84 8.87
C GLY A 95 2.30 8.91 8.27
N ARG A 96 3.53 8.53 7.93
CA ARG A 96 4.51 9.41 7.28
C ARG A 96 5.17 8.76 6.08
N HIS A 97 5.75 9.59 5.23
CA HIS A 97 6.73 9.21 4.21
C HIS A 97 7.79 10.31 4.15
N GLY A 98 9.00 10.05 4.66
CA GLY A 98 9.97 11.11 4.96
C GLY A 98 9.36 12.17 5.91
N ASN A 99 9.64 13.46 5.67
CA ASN A 99 9.04 14.60 6.38
C ASN A 99 7.68 15.00 5.79
N PHE A 100 6.80 14.02 5.54
CA PHE A 100 5.44 14.27 5.09
C PHE A 100 4.43 13.54 5.98
N LEU A 101 3.82 14.28 6.92
CA LEU A 101 2.77 13.75 7.78
C LEU A 101 1.46 13.63 7.01
N GLN A 102 0.82 12.48 7.12
CA GLN A 102 -0.56 12.27 6.71
C GLN A 102 -1.43 12.11 7.96
N TRP A 103 -2.40 13.01 8.11
CA TRP A 103 -3.25 13.11 9.30
C TRP A 103 -4.73 12.94 8.93
N GLY A 104 -5.36 11.87 9.44
CA GLY A 104 -6.72 11.47 9.06
C GLY A 104 -7.86 12.13 9.82
N TYR A 105 -7.56 13.04 10.76
CA TYR A 105 -8.52 13.67 11.65
C TYR A 105 -8.73 15.14 11.26
N SER A 106 -9.98 15.56 11.09
CA SER A 106 -10.33 16.86 10.48
C SER A 106 -10.94 17.86 11.45
N ALA A 107 -11.03 17.51 12.74
CA ALA A 107 -11.58 18.39 13.76
C ALA A 107 -10.68 19.63 13.97
N PRO A 108 -11.27 20.81 14.21
CA PRO A 108 -10.50 21.93 14.73
C PRO A 108 -9.97 21.61 16.15
N PRO A 109 -8.93 22.30 16.64
CA PRO A 109 -8.37 22.05 17.98
C PRO A 109 -9.41 22.08 19.10
N SER A 110 -10.43 22.95 19.01
CA SER A 110 -11.53 23.04 19.98
C SER A 110 -12.43 21.80 20.05
N LYS A 111 -12.33 20.89 19.08
CA LYS A 111 -13.06 19.63 18.99
C LYS A 111 -12.16 18.41 19.04
N MET A 112 -10.86 18.58 19.26
CA MET A 112 -9.93 17.47 19.54
C MET A 112 -9.96 17.12 21.02
N THR A 113 -9.77 15.84 21.36
CA THR A 113 -9.49 15.45 22.74
C THR A 113 -8.12 15.97 23.15
N ASP A 114 -7.84 16.09 24.45
CA ASP A 114 -6.51 16.53 24.90
C ASP A 114 -5.42 15.53 24.49
N ALA A 115 -5.72 14.23 24.54
CA ALA A 115 -4.86 13.18 23.98
C ALA A 115 -4.63 13.39 22.48
N GLY A 116 -5.68 13.70 21.71
CA GLY A 116 -5.58 13.97 20.27
C GLY A 116 -4.72 15.19 19.94
N LYS A 117 -4.85 16.29 20.71
CA LYS A 117 -4.02 17.50 20.54
C LYS A 117 -2.55 17.20 20.80
N LYS A 118 -2.25 16.52 21.92
CA LYS A 118 -0.89 16.13 22.28
C LYS A 118 -0.29 15.21 21.22
N LEU A 119 -1.04 14.20 20.78
CA LEU A 119 -0.61 13.30 19.72
C LEU A 119 -0.28 14.07 18.43
N PHE A 120 -1.12 15.01 18.01
CA PHE A 120 -0.86 15.78 16.78
C PHE A 120 0.48 16.53 16.87
N LEU A 121 0.72 17.23 17.99
CA LEU A 121 1.99 17.93 18.23
C LEU A 121 3.18 16.97 18.28
N ASN A 122 3.01 15.80 18.92
CA ASN A 122 4.02 14.77 18.96
C ASN A 122 4.34 14.19 17.59
N CYS A 123 3.36 13.98 16.73
CA CYS A 123 3.59 13.55 15.35
C CYS A 123 4.39 14.59 14.57
N VAL A 124 4.07 15.89 14.71
CA VAL A 124 4.83 16.97 14.06
C VAL A 124 6.28 17.01 14.57
N TYR A 125 6.47 16.91 15.89
CA TYR A 125 7.80 16.83 16.49
C TYR A 125 8.59 15.61 16.01
N TYR A 126 7.94 14.44 15.99
CA TYR A 126 8.54 13.18 15.55
C TYR A 126 9.02 13.26 14.11
N ILE A 127 8.19 13.80 13.20
CA ILE A 127 8.59 13.83 11.79
C ILE A 127 9.64 14.91 11.46
N HIS A 128 9.88 15.86 12.37
CA HIS A 128 10.90 16.88 12.20
C HIS A 128 12.31 16.28 12.08
N GLN A 129 12.58 15.11 12.67
CA GLN A 129 13.88 14.43 12.52
C GLN A 129 14.16 13.97 11.08
N PHE A 130 13.13 13.92 10.23
CA PHE A 130 13.25 13.59 8.80
C PHE A 130 13.42 14.84 7.93
N ASP A 131 13.73 16.00 8.51
CA ASP A 131 13.73 17.27 7.78
C ASP A 131 14.58 17.25 6.50
N GLY A 132 14.00 17.81 5.43
CA GLY A 132 14.53 17.75 4.06
C GLY A 132 14.25 16.46 3.29
N LYS A 133 13.69 15.40 3.91
CA LYS A 133 13.35 14.15 3.21
C LYS A 133 11.97 14.25 2.56
N ALA A 134 11.93 14.42 1.24
CA ALA A 134 10.69 14.35 0.46
C ALA A 134 10.22 12.89 0.28
N PRO A 135 8.91 12.64 0.05
CA PRO A 135 8.43 11.31 -0.31
C PRO A 135 9.16 10.74 -1.55
N LEU A 136 9.57 9.47 -1.49
CA LEU A 136 10.32 8.79 -2.55
C LEU A 136 9.47 8.46 -3.79
N ILE A 137 8.16 8.30 -3.62
CA ILE A 137 7.23 7.99 -4.71
C ILE A 137 5.95 8.81 -4.61
N ARG A 138 5.29 8.97 -5.77
CA ARG A 138 3.90 9.40 -5.86
C ARG A 138 3.03 8.17 -6.13
N ARG A 139 1.91 8.07 -5.43
CA ARG A 139 0.91 7.03 -5.71
C ARG A 139 0.29 7.24 -7.10
N THR A 140 0.53 6.30 -8.00
CA THR A 140 -0.01 6.26 -9.37
C THR A 140 -0.87 5.02 -9.62
N SER A 141 -0.80 4.01 -8.74
CA SER A 141 -1.56 2.78 -8.87
C SER A 141 -2.15 2.28 -7.54
N SER A 142 -2.80 1.12 -7.61
CA SER A 142 -3.37 0.41 -6.46
C SER A 142 -2.51 -0.80 -6.15
N HIS A 143 -2.29 -1.07 -4.86
CA HIS A 143 -1.56 -2.26 -4.40
C HIS A 143 -2.16 -3.57 -4.93
N ARG A 144 -1.35 -4.60 -5.20
CA ARG A 144 -1.77 -5.88 -5.81
C ARG A 144 -2.86 -6.61 -5.03
N LEU A 145 -2.83 -6.52 -3.71
CA LEU A 145 -3.87 -7.11 -2.85
C LEU A 145 -5.27 -6.51 -3.08
N ASN A 146 -5.36 -5.35 -3.74
CA ASN A 146 -6.66 -4.84 -4.17
C ASN A 146 -7.33 -5.72 -5.23
N ALA A 147 -6.58 -6.49 -6.02
CA ALA A 147 -7.16 -7.44 -6.97
C ALA A 147 -8.02 -8.47 -6.25
N LEU A 148 -7.48 -9.11 -5.21
CA LEU A 148 -8.19 -10.08 -4.36
C LEU A 148 -9.37 -9.41 -3.65
N ARG A 149 -9.14 -8.25 -3.03
CA ARG A 149 -10.19 -7.53 -2.29
C ARG A 149 -11.35 -7.09 -3.19
N LEU A 150 -11.07 -6.67 -4.42
CA LEU A 150 -12.10 -6.25 -5.37
C LEU A 150 -12.82 -7.45 -5.98
N ALA A 151 -12.11 -8.57 -6.19
CA ALA A 151 -12.68 -9.81 -6.69
C ALA A 151 -13.75 -10.35 -5.73
N ALA A 152 -13.43 -10.37 -4.43
CA ALA A 152 -14.31 -10.85 -3.36
C ALA A 152 -15.64 -10.06 -3.24
N VAL A 153 -15.78 -8.90 -3.89
CA VAL A 153 -16.97 -8.04 -3.76
C VAL A 153 -17.73 -7.82 -5.07
N ILE A 154 -17.33 -8.44 -6.19
CA ILE A 154 -18.00 -8.25 -7.50
C ILE A 154 -19.51 -8.41 -7.39
N ASN A 155 -19.97 -9.48 -6.74
CA ASN A 155 -21.40 -9.79 -6.60
C ASN A 155 -22.14 -8.86 -5.62
N ARG A 156 -21.42 -8.01 -4.89
CA ARG A 156 -21.94 -7.08 -3.88
C ARG A 156 -21.87 -5.62 -4.33
N ILE A 157 -21.39 -5.35 -5.55
CA ILE A 157 -21.40 -4.00 -6.12
C ILE A 157 -22.83 -3.61 -6.47
N SER A 158 -23.23 -2.41 -6.05
CA SER A 158 -24.44 -1.74 -6.52
C SER A 158 -24.19 -1.15 -7.92
N GLY A 159 -25.11 -1.37 -8.86
CA GLY A 159 -24.98 -0.87 -10.23
C GLY A 159 -24.55 -1.95 -11.23
N ASP A 160 -23.98 -1.52 -12.37
CA ASP A 160 -23.56 -2.43 -13.43
C ASP A 160 -22.29 -3.21 -13.01
N LYS A 161 -22.49 -4.48 -12.67
CA LYS A 161 -21.42 -5.41 -12.27
C LYS A 161 -20.41 -5.63 -13.39
N LYS A 162 -20.88 -5.70 -14.65
CA LYS A 162 -20.01 -5.93 -15.80
C LYS A 162 -19.17 -4.69 -16.10
N GLU A 163 -19.75 -3.49 -15.97
CA GLU A 163 -18.98 -2.24 -16.06
C GLU A 163 -17.90 -2.16 -14.97
N PHE A 164 -18.27 -2.40 -13.71
CA PHE A 164 -17.31 -2.45 -12.61
C PHE A 164 -16.18 -3.45 -12.87
N PHE A 165 -16.54 -4.66 -13.31
CA PHE A 165 -15.59 -5.73 -13.58
C PHE A 165 -14.61 -5.34 -14.69
N THR A 166 -15.10 -4.93 -15.85
CA THR A 166 -14.28 -4.59 -17.03
C THR A 166 -13.40 -3.36 -16.84
N ARG A 167 -13.74 -2.48 -15.89
CA ARG A 167 -12.88 -1.36 -15.46
C ARG A 167 -11.81 -1.77 -14.44
N THR A 168 -11.95 -2.94 -13.82
CA THR A 168 -11.08 -3.39 -12.72
C THR A 168 -10.20 -4.57 -13.11
N PHE A 169 -10.73 -5.49 -13.90
CA PHE A 169 -10.15 -6.76 -14.32
C PHE A 169 -10.21 -6.89 -15.85
N PRO A 170 -9.42 -7.79 -16.46
CA PRO A 170 -9.42 -8.00 -17.90
C PRO A 170 -10.81 -8.49 -18.36
N PRO A 171 -11.44 -7.86 -19.37
CA PRO A 171 -12.80 -8.20 -19.80
C PRO A 171 -12.99 -9.68 -20.17
N GLU A 172 -11.95 -10.33 -20.68
CA GLU A 172 -11.93 -11.75 -21.03
C GLU A 172 -12.14 -12.68 -19.82
N LEU A 173 -11.93 -12.20 -18.60
CA LEU A 173 -12.20 -12.96 -17.37
C LEU A 173 -13.68 -12.96 -16.97
N TRP A 174 -14.52 -12.11 -17.58
CA TRP A 174 -15.91 -11.94 -17.18
C TRP A 174 -16.75 -13.21 -17.34
N GLU A 175 -16.65 -13.88 -18.49
CA GLU A 175 -17.46 -15.08 -18.76
C GLU A 175 -17.17 -16.21 -17.76
N LYS A 176 -15.92 -16.29 -17.29
CA LYS A 176 -15.50 -17.31 -16.32
C LYS A 176 -15.83 -16.91 -14.87
N TYR A 177 -15.58 -15.66 -14.50
CA TYR A 177 -15.53 -15.24 -13.09
C TYR A 177 -16.55 -14.17 -12.71
N GLY A 178 -17.34 -13.65 -13.64
CA GLY A 178 -18.30 -12.56 -13.38
C GLY A 178 -19.35 -12.90 -12.32
N SER A 179 -19.68 -14.18 -12.18
CA SER A 179 -20.55 -14.74 -11.14
C SER A 179 -19.81 -15.52 -10.05
N ASP A 180 -18.50 -15.76 -10.20
CA ASP A 180 -17.65 -16.57 -9.31
C ASP A 180 -16.54 -15.73 -8.65
N PRO A 181 -16.88 -14.96 -7.59
CA PRO A 181 -15.91 -14.12 -6.90
C PRO A 181 -14.83 -14.92 -6.19
N ASP A 182 -15.14 -16.12 -5.68
CA ASP A 182 -14.19 -16.95 -4.94
C ASP A 182 -13.14 -17.55 -5.89
N GLY A 183 -13.56 -18.03 -7.06
CA GLY A 183 -12.65 -18.46 -8.11
C GLY A 183 -11.76 -17.34 -8.63
N LEU A 184 -12.27 -16.10 -8.72
CA LEU A 184 -11.41 -14.96 -9.10
C LEU A 184 -10.42 -14.58 -8.01
N VAL A 185 -10.83 -14.64 -6.74
CA VAL A 185 -9.92 -14.45 -5.60
C VAL A 185 -8.79 -15.48 -5.66
N GLN A 186 -9.13 -16.75 -5.87
CA GLN A 186 -8.15 -17.83 -5.97
C GLN A 186 -7.23 -17.63 -7.17
N TYR A 187 -7.76 -17.25 -8.33
CA TYR A 187 -6.97 -16.92 -9.53
C TYR A 187 -5.91 -15.85 -9.26
N TYR A 188 -6.26 -14.76 -8.57
CA TYR A 188 -5.28 -13.73 -8.22
C TYR A 188 -4.34 -14.17 -7.09
N ARG A 189 -4.82 -14.96 -6.11
CA ARG A 189 -3.98 -15.49 -5.03
C ARG A 189 -2.86 -16.39 -5.56
N GLU A 190 -3.18 -17.30 -6.47
CA GLU A 190 -2.22 -18.21 -7.11
C GLU A 190 -1.21 -17.51 -8.02
N ASN A 191 -1.51 -16.27 -8.43
CA ASN A 191 -0.65 -15.48 -9.32
C ASN A 191 -0.17 -14.18 -8.66
N LEU A 192 -0.16 -14.11 -7.33
CA LEU A 192 0.12 -12.89 -6.55
C LEU A 192 1.45 -12.22 -6.95
N GLU A 193 2.47 -13.04 -7.20
CA GLU A 193 3.82 -12.63 -7.59
C GLU A 193 3.89 -11.97 -8.98
N PHE A 194 2.88 -12.20 -9.81
CA PHE A 194 2.82 -11.72 -11.21
C PHE A 194 1.77 -10.63 -11.42
N ILE A 195 1.04 -10.24 -10.37
CA ILE A 195 0.02 -9.20 -10.49
C ILE A 195 0.71 -7.87 -10.81
N TYR A 196 0.29 -7.23 -11.88
CA TYR A 196 0.57 -5.83 -12.16
C TYR A 196 -0.71 -5.10 -12.59
N ARG A 197 -0.65 -3.78 -12.71
CA ARG A 197 -1.81 -2.98 -13.13
C ARG A 197 -1.48 -2.09 -14.32
N ASP A 198 -2.09 -2.42 -15.45
CA ASP A 198 -2.18 -1.56 -16.62
C ASP A 198 -3.66 -1.33 -16.93
N ARG A 199 -4.18 -0.20 -16.42
CA ARG A 199 -5.60 0.17 -16.31
C ARG A 199 -6.43 -0.77 -15.42
N VAL A 200 -6.34 -2.07 -15.67
CA VAL A 200 -6.93 -3.20 -14.94
C VAL A 200 -5.85 -4.06 -14.28
N PHE A 201 -6.20 -4.88 -13.29
CA PHE A 201 -5.27 -5.87 -12.72
C PHE A 201 -5.02 -6.99 -13.74
N ARG A 202 -3.76 -7.31 -13.99
CA ARG A 202 -3.32 -8.32 -14.97
C ARG A 202 -2.32 -9.27 -14.32
N ILE A 203 -2.17 -10.45 -14.90
CA ILE A 203 -1.11 -11.40 -14.57
C ILE A 203 -0.04 -11.32 -15.65
N ASP A 204 1.21 -11.11 -15.26
CA ASP A 204 2.34 -11.09 -16.20
C ASP A 204 2.74 -12.49 -16.65
N ARG A 205 2.05 -12.99 -17.69
CA ARG A 205 2.33 -14.29 -18.28
C ARG A 205 3.63 -14.32 -19.08
N GLU A 206 4.06 -13.19 -19.63
CA GLU A 206 5.33 -13.10 -20.34
C GLU A 206 6.48 -13.32 -19.36
N LEU A 207 6.48 -12.61 -18.23
CA LEU A 207 7.48 -12.80 -17.19
C LEU A 207 7.50 -14.24 -16.67
N LYS A 208 6.32 -14.83 -16.44
CA LYS A 208 6.20 -16.22 -16.02
C LYS A 208 6.75 -17.21 -17.05
N SER A 209 6.56 -16.96 -18.35
CA SER A 209 7.10 -17.82 -19.41
C SER A 209 8.63 -17.82 -19.51
N LEU A 210 9.30 -16.79 -18.95
CA LEU A 210 10.76 -16.74 -18.83
C LEU A 210 11.28 -17.52 -17.60
N GLY A 211 10.40 -18.20 -16.87
CA GLY A 211 10.74 -18.93 -15.65
C GLY A 211 11.19 -18.01 -14.52
N ILE A 212 10.74 -16.75 -14.50
CA ILE A 212 10.96 -15.81 -13.39
C ILE A 212 9.77 -15.93 -12.42
N ASP A 213 10.05 -15.97 -11.12
CA ASP A 213 9.06 -16.32 -10.09
C ASP A 213 8.26 -15.15 -9.54
N SER A 214 8.75 -13.92 -9.71
CA SER A 214 8.11 -12.71 -9.19
C SER A 214 8.36 -11.50 -10.08
N ASN A 215 7.51 -10.49 -9.98
CA ASN A 215 7.67 -9.21 -10.65
C ASN A 215 8.22 -8.07 -9.77
N HIS A 216 8.49 -8.35 -8.49
CA HIS A 216 8.88 -7.34 -7.51
C HIS A 216 10.19 -7.64 -6.79
N SER A 217 10.87 -8.75 -7.13
CA SER A 217 12.17 -9.08 -6.55
C SER A 217 13.32 -8.47 -7.35
N LEU A 218 14.46 -8.21 -6.71
CA LEU A 218 15.65 -7.75 -7.44
C LEU A 218 16.16 -8.81 -8.43
N ASP A 219 15.94 -10.09 -8.15
CA ASP A 219 16.24 -11.20 -9.07
C ASP A 219 15.53 -11.03 -10.42
N THR A 220 14.27 -10.55 -10.42
CA THR A 220 13.53 -10.21 -11.64
C THR A 220 14.33 -9.24 -12.52
N LEU A 221 14.86 -8.16 -11.94
CA LEU A 221 15.64 -7.18 -12.69
C LEU A 221 16.93 -7.79 -13.22
N GLU A 222 17.67 -8.48 -12.37
CA GLU A 222 18.95 -9.09 -12.73
C GLU A 222 18.79 -10.08 -13.90
N ARG A 223 17.78 -10.96 -13.83
CA ARG A 223 17.48 -11.94 -14.88
C ARG A 223 17.02 -11.28 -16.18
N LEU A 224 16.13 -10.28 -16.11
CA LEU A 224 15.70 -9.54 -17.30
C LEU A 224 16.87 -8.81 -17.98
N ILE A 225 17.81 -8.28 -17.20
CA ILE A 225 19.02 -7.64 -17.75
C ILE A 225 19.91 -8.67 -18.43
N GLY A 226 20.09 -9.86 -17.85
CA GLY A 226 20.83 -10.96 -18.48
C GLY A 226 20.23 -11.42 -19.81
N LEU A 227 18.89 -11.47 -19.90
CA LEU A 227 18.17 -11.85 -21.12
C LEU A 227 18.28 -10.83 -22.27
N LEU A 228 18.88 -9.65 -22.05
CA LEU A 228 19.13 -8.68 -23.13
C LEU A 228 20.20 -9.15 -24.13
N GLU A 229 21.04 -10.09 -23.73
CA GLU A 229 22.11 -10.67 -24.55
C GLU A 229 21.68 -11.96 -25.28
N ASP A 230 20.48 -12.46 -24.99
CA ASP A 230 19.87 -13.58 -25.68
C ASP A 230 18.95 -13.06 -26.79
N ASP A 231 19.35 -13.22 -28.05
CA ASP A 231 18.59 -12.76 -29.22
C ASP A 231 17.14 -13.30 -29.25
N THR A 232 16.88 -14.46 -28.64
CA THR A 232 15.53 -15.05 -28.56
C THR A 232 14.61 -14.29 -27.62
N HIS A 233 15.15 -13.77 -26.52
CA HIS A 233 14.38 -13.17 -25.43
C HIS A 233 14.60 -11.67 -25.27
N ALA A 234 15.58 -11.08 -25.97
CA ALA A 234 16.01 -9.70 -25.77
C ALA A 234 14.88 -8.69 -25.94
N ASP A 235 13.99 -8.88 -26.92
CA ASP A 235 12.86 -7.96 -27.13
C ASP A 235 11.81 -8.08 -26.01
N THR A 236 11.52 -9.30 -25.55
CA THR A 236 10.66 -9.52 -24.39
C THR A 236 11.27 -8.89 -23.15
N ALA A 237 12.57 -9.09 -22.92
CA ALA A 237 13.31 -8.49 -21.80
C ALA A 237 13.27 -6.96 -21.84
N ARG A 238 13.48 -6.33 -23.01
CA ARG A 238 13.34 -4.88 -23.18
C ARG A 238 11.95 -4.37 -22.81
N ARG A 239 10.88 -5.04 -23.25
CA ARG A 239 9.50 -4.68 -22.91
C ARG A 239 9.22 -4.81 -21.41
N LEU A 240 9.70 -5.88 -20.78
CA LEU A 240 9.52 -6.12 -19.35
C LEU A 240 10.32 -5.13 -18.49
N LEU A 241 11.55 -4.79 -18.88
CA LEU A 241 12.33 -3.74 -18.22
C LEU A 241 11.66 -2.37 -18.31
N ALA A 242 11.07 -2.03 -19.47
CA ALA A 242 10.28 -0.80 -19.63
C ALA A 242 8.98 -0.82 -18.78
N ARG A 243 8.36 -1.99 -18.61
CA ARG A 243 7.20 -2.17 -17.73
C ARG A 243 7.59 -1.91 -16.28
N TYR A 244 8.68 -2.53 -15.81
CA TYR A 244 9.06 -2.55 -14.41
C TYR A 244 10.01 -1.43 -13.96
N THR A 245 10.47 -0.57 -14.85
CA THR A 245 11.33 0.56 -14.47
C THR A 245 10.91 1.85 -15.17
N ASN A 246 11.50 2.98 -14.77
CA ASN A 246 11.46 4.23 -15.53
C ASN A 246 12.83 4.52 -16.18
N ARG A 247 13.62 3.47 -16.43
CA ARG A 247 14.96 3.58 -17.01
C ARG A 247 14.94 3.12 -18.46
N SER A 248 15.87 3.67 -19.23
CA SER A 248 16.15 3.26 -20.60
C SER A 248 17.65 3.39 -20.83
N PHE A 249 18.23 2.36 -21.43
CA PHE A 249 19.64 2.31 -21.80
C PHE A 249 19.74 1.75 -23.21
N GLN A 250 20.77 2.17 -23.94
CA GLN A 250 20.97 1.77 -25.33
C GLN A 250 21.30 0.27 -25.48
N ASN A 251 21.97 -0.32 -24.50
CA ASN A 251 22.47 -1.70 -24.54
C ASN A 251 22.47 -2.37 -23.16
N ALA A 252 22.77 -3.67 -23.13
CA ALA A 252 22.81 -4.49 -21.92
C ALA A 252 23.84 -3.98 -20.90
N ASP A 253 25.01 -3.48 -21.34
CA ASP A 253 26.04 -2.96 -20.44
C ASP A 253 25.56 -1.75 -19.63
N GLY A 254 24.77 -0.86 -20.24
CA GLY A 254 24.16 0.26 -19.54
C GLY A 254 23.23 -0.20 -18.42
N TRP A 255 22.43 -1.24 -18.67
CA TRP A 255 21.57 -1.87 -17.67
C TRP A 255 22.37 -2.52 -16.54
N LYS A 256 23.38 -3.34 -16.88
CA LYS A 256 24.25 -4.02 -15.91
C LYS A 256 24.94 -3.01 -14.98
N ARG A 257 25.53 -1.96 -15.54
CA ARG A 257 26.19 -0.90 -14.77
C ARG A 257 25.22 -0.17 -13.84
N TRP A 258 24.03 0.18 -14.34
CA TRP A 258 23.01 0.81 -13.51
C TRP A 258 22.57 -0.11 -12.36
N PHE A 259 22.32 -1.38 -12.63
CA PHE A 259 21.90 -2.33 -11.59
C PHE A 259 22.98 -2.48 -10.52
N VAL A 260 24.23 -2.75 -10.90
CA VAL A 260 25.35 -2.92 -9.96
C VAL A 260 25.56 -1.66 -9.11
N ASN A 261 25.58 -0.47 -9.72
CA ASN A 261 25.85 0.78 -9.01
C ASN A 261 24.73 1.19 -8.03
N ASN A 262 23.52 0.64 -8.19
CA ASN A 262 22.36 1.05 -7.42
C ASN A 262 21.74 -0.09 -6.60
N ARG A 263 22.29 -1.31 -6.66
CA ARG A 263 21.65 -2.55 -6.18
C ARG A 263 21.07 -2.43 -4.78
N ASP A 264 21.85 -1.88 -3.84
CA ASP A 264 21.46 -1.76 -2.43
C ASP A 264 20.43 -0.64 -2.16
N ARG A 265 20.13 0.17 -3.17
CA ARG A 265 19.16 1.28 -3.14
C ARG A 265 17.96 1.03 -4.05
N ILE A 266 17.90 -0.11 -4.76
CA ILE A 266 16.74 -0.43 -5.58
C ILE A 266 15.63 -0.98 -4.68
N PHE A 267 14.42 -0.45 -4.85
CA PHE A 267 13.22 -0.98 -4.20
C PHE A 267 12.06 -1.03 -5.19
N PHE A 268 11.10 -1.91 -4.94
CA PHE A 268 9.88 -2.02 -5.74
C PHE A 268 8.69 -1.38 -5.02
N SER A 269 7.82 -0.68 -5.75
CA SER A 269 6.55 -0.18 -5.20
C SER A 269 5.38 -0.53 -6.12
N ASP A 270 4.38 -1.22 -5.55
CA ASP A 270 3.10 -1.47 -6.23
C ASP A 270 2.38 -0.14 -6.46
N VAL A 271 2.27 0.67 -5.41
CA VAL A 271 1.50 1.93 -5.47
C VAL A 271 2.20 3.01 -6.29
N GLY A 272 3.53 2.91 -6.43
CA GLY A 272 4.34 3.68 -7.37
C GLY A 272 4.18 3.27 -8.84
N GLY A 273 3.32 2.28 -9.14
CA GLY A 273 3.00 1.87 -10.50
C GLY A 273 3.57 0.53 -10.92
N TYR A 274 3.85 -0.37 -9.96
CA TYR A 274 4.49 -1.66 -10.19
C TYR A 274 5.87 -1.51 -10.81
N LYS A 275 6.70 -0.66 -10.20
CA LYS A 275 8.02 -0.32 -10.71
C LYS A 275 9.09 -0.37 -9.65
N PHE A 276 10.31 -0.65 -10.10
CA PHE A 276 11.54 -0.46 -9.36
C PHE A 276 12.00 0.99 -9.45
N PHE A 277 12.38 1.51 -8.29
CA PHE A 277 12.91 2.85 -8.07
C PHE A 277 14.29 2.75 -7.42
N VAL A 278 15.03 3.86 -7.43
CA VAL A 278 16.31 3.98 -6.73
C VAL A 278 16.17 5.03 -5.66
N ILE A 279 16.49 4.69 -4.42
CA ILE A 279 16.59 5.65 -3.33
C ILE A 279 17.73 6.63 -3.65
N PRO A 280 17.53 7.96 -3.57
CA PRO A 280 18.61 8.93 -3.76
C PRO A 280 19.79 8.69 -2.82
N GLU A 281 21.01 8.99 -3.26
CA GLU A 281 22.20 8.89 -2.42
C GLU A 281 22.05 9.78 -1.18
N GLY A 282 22.48 9.27 -0.03
CA GLY A 282 22.37 9.96 1.26
C GLY A 282 20.96 10.10 1.84
N TYR A 283 19.91 9.61 1.15
CA TYR A 283 18.53 9.78 1.63
C TYR A 283 18.26 9.03 2.94
N LEU A 284 18.78 7.80 3.08
CA LEU A 284 18.60 6.97 4.27
C LEU A 284 19.62 7.24 5.37
N ASP A 285 20.62 8.08 5.11
CA ASP A 285 21.62 8.42 6.10
C ASP A 285 20.92 9.05 7.31
N LYS A 286 21.31 8.59 8.49
CA LYS A 286 20.87 9.22 9.74
C LYS A 286 21.61 10.56 9.83
N LYS A 287 20.85 11.65 9.90
CA LYS A 287 21.39 12.96 10.27
C LYS A 287 21.78 12.97 11.74
#